data_AF-A0A1F2UC70-F1
#
_entry.id   AF-A0A1F2UC70-F1
#
_cell.length_a   1.000
_cell.length_b   1.000
_cell.length_c   1.000
_cell.angle_alpha   90.00
_cell.angle_beta   90.00
_cell.angle_gamma   90.00
#
_symmetry.space_group_name_H-M   'P 1'
#
loop_
_entity.id
_entity.type
_entity.pdbx_description
1 polymer ?
#
loop_
_entity_poly.entity_id
_entity_poly.type
_entity_poly.pdbx_seq_one_letter_code
_entity_poly.pdbx_strand_id
1 'polypeptide(L)'
;MLILISAGIVAVAVVGVGLRVAHELTAAHRELARTRSLQLISVFAPGIAAAADDPRALLTWQPLASTARHLFPAEFAAIDGAGGGRFPFTTEEIEAAHARWSTDWLAWERSHDAAYKLKAAEIERELASGGTTATRARLEAVEREKIDLYQQRYSEYVRVSKALYGLTK
;
A
#
# COMPACT_ATOMS: atom_id res chain seq x y z
N MET A 1 -22.57 68.44 2.11
CA MET A 1 -23.40 67.22 2.12
C MET A 1 -23.18 66.33 0.91
N LEU A 2 -23.30 66.85 -0.32
CA LEU A 2 -23.09 66.08 -1.56
C LEU A 2 -21.76 65.31 -1.63
N ILE A 3 -20.64 65.94 -1.27
CA ILE A 3 -19.30 65.31 -1.30
C ILE A 3 -19.21 64.11 -0.34
N LEU A 4 -19.85 64.18 0.84
CA LEU A 4 -19.86 63.09 1.82
C LEU A 4 -20.70 61.91 1.33
N ILE A 5 -21.81 62.18 0.64
CA ILE A 5 -22.66 61.15 0.03
C ILE A 5 -21.92 60.46 -1.12
N SER A 6 -21.27 61.23 -2.00
CA SER A 6 -20.47 60.70 -3.10
C SER A 6 -19.29 59.85 -2.58
N ALA A 7 -18.59 60.30 -1.54
CA ALA A 7 -17.50 59.53 -0.93
C ALA A 7 -18.00 58.21 -0.31
N GLY A 8 -19.17 58.23 0.34
CA GLY A 8 -19.79 57.02 0.89
C GLY A 8 -20.17 56.00 -0.18
N ILE A 9 -20.73 56.45 -1.31
CA ILE A 9 -21.08 55.58 -2.44
C ILE A 9 -19.83 54.93 -3.04
N VAL A 10 -18.77 55.70 -3.24
CA VAL A 10 -17.49 55.18 -3.75
C VAL A 10 -16.89 54.16 -2.79
N ALA A 11 -16.92 54.42 -1.48
CA ALA A 11 -16.42 53.48 -0.47
C ALA A 11 -17.18 52.14 -0.50
N VAL A 12 -18.51 52.17 -0.57
CA VAL A 12 -19.34 50.97 -0.66
C VAL A 12 -19.07 50.21 -1.96
N ALA A 13 -18.93 50.91 -3.09
CA ALA A 13 -18.61 50.28 -4.38
C ALA A 13 -17.24 49.59 -4.35
N VAL A 14 -16.21 50.25 -3.81
CA VAL A 14 -14.85 49.69 -3.69
C VAL A 14 -14.84 48.47 -2.77
N VAL A 15 -15.50 48.54 -1.61
CA VAL A 15 -15.62 47.39 -0.70
C VAL A 15 -16.40 46.23 -1.35
N GLY A 16 -17.50 46.54 -2.05
CA GLY A 16 -18.30 45.54 -2.76
C GLY A 16 -17.52 44.81 -3.85
N VAL A 17 -16.73 45.53 -4.65
CA VAL A 17 -15.83 44.95 -5.66
C VAL A 17 -14.76 44.10 -4.99
N GLY A 18 -14.13 44.59 -3.91
CA GLY A 18 -13.12 43.84 -3.17
C GLY A 18 -13.64 42.51 -2.62
N LEU A 19 -14.83 42.51 -2.01
CA LEU A 19 -15.47 41.29 -1.50
C LEU A 19 -15.82 40.31 -2.62
N ARG A 20 -16.29 40.80 -3.77
CA ARG A 20 -16.60 39.95 -4.93
C ARG A 20 -15.36 39.30 -5.51
N VAL A 21 -14.28 40.05 -5.69
CA VAL A 21 -12.99 39.53 -6.15
C VAL A 21 -12.44 38.47 -5.19
N ALA A 22 -12.50 38.73 -3.88
CA ALA A 22 -12.10 37.74 -2.87
C ALA A 22 -12.96 36.46 -2.95
N HIS A 23 -14.27 36.61 -3.13
CA HIS A 23 -15.17 35.46 -3.29
C HIS A 23 -14.83 34.64 -4.54
N GLU A 24 -14.63 35.30 -5.70
CA GLU A 24 -14.27 34.64 -6.96
C GLU A 24 -12.90 33.95 -6.86
N LEU A 25 -11.91 34.59 -6.23
CA LEU A 25 -10.59 33.98 -5.98
C LEU A 25 -10.69 32.74 -5.08
N THR A 26 -11.47 32.79 -3.99
CA THR A 26 -11.66 31.62 -3.12
C THR A 26 -12.46 30.51 -3.81
N ALA A 27 -13.39 30.84 -4.70
CA ALA A 27 -14.13 29.85 -5.49
C ALA A 27 -13.20 29.16 -6.51
N ALA A 28 -12.39 29.93 -7.23
CA ALA A 28 -11.39 29.40 -8.17
C ALA A 28 -10.36 28.51 -7.47
N HIS A 29 -9.87 28.92 -6.29
CA HIS A 29 -8.97 28.10 -5.48
C HIS A 29 -9.62 26.79 -5.02
N ARG A 30 -10.90 26.82 -4.62
CA ARG A 30 -11.64 25.62 -4.24
C ARG A 30 -11.79 24.64 -5.40
N GLU A 31 -12.07 25.14 -6.60
CA GLU A 31 -12.20 24.30 -7.79
C GLU A 31 -10.87 23.65 -8.20
N LEU A 32 -9.77 24.41 -8.12
CA LEU A 32 -8.42 23.89 -8.35
C LEU A 32 -8.05 22.82 -7.32
N ALA A 33 -8.32 23.06 -6.03
CA ALA A 33 -8.07 22.09 -4.96
C ALA A 33 -8.87 20.81 -5.19
N ARG A 34 -10.16 20.93 -5.56
CA ARG A 34 -11.00 19.78 -5.89
C ARG A 34 -10.45 18.97 -7.07
N THR A 35 -10.03 19.64 -8.13
CA THR A 35 -9.42 19.00 -9.31
C THR A 35 -8.17 18.23 -8.92
N ARG A 36 -7.30 18.82 -8.09
CA ARG A 36 -6.09 18.16 -7.59
C ARG A 36 -6.40 16.96 -6.69
N SER A 37 -7.40 17.06 -5.81
CA SER A 37 -7.82 15.91 -4.99
C SER A 37 -8.28 14.74 -5.86
N LEU A 38 -9.06 15.01 -6.93
CA LEU A 38 -9.46 13.97 -7.88
C LEU A 38 -8.26 13.37 -8.63
N GLN A 39 -7.29 14.20 -9.02
CA GLN A 39 -6.05 13.71 -9.62
C GLN A 39 -5.26 12.82 -8.66
N LEU A 40 -5.11 13.21 -7.39
CA LEU A 40 -4.46 12.38 -6.37
C LEU A 40 -5.18 11.03 -6.20
N ILE A 41 -6.52 11.03 -6.16
CA ILE A 41 -7.31 9.80 -6.12
C ILE A 41 -6.97 8.90 -7.33
N SER A 42 -6.93 9.47 -8.54
CA SER A 42 -6.62 8.72 -9.75
C SER A 42 -5.19 8.16 -9.78
N VAL A 43 -4.22 8.88 -9.21
CA VAL A 43 -2.81 8.46 -9.16
C VAL A 43 -2.63 7.26 -8.24
N PHE A 44 -3.33 7.22 -7.11
CA PHE A 44 -3.20 6.12 -6.14
C PHE A 44 -4.18 4.97 -6.35
N ALA A 45 -5.23 5.13 -7.15
CA ALA A 45 -6.15 4.06 -7.52
C ALA A 45 -5.47 2.73 -7.95
N PRO A 46 -4.45 2.73 -8.85
CA PRO A 46 -3.75 1.48 -9.19
C PRO A 46 -2.97 0.90 -8.01
N GLY A 47 -2.43 1.74 -7.12
CA GLY A 47 -1.75 1.30 -5.91
C GLY A 47 -2.69 0.64 -4.90
N ILE A 48 -3.89 1.19 -4.75
CA ILE A 48 -4.95 0.62 -3.91
C ILE A 48 -5.36 -0.76 -4.44
N ALA A 49 -5.63 -0.88 -5.74
CA ALA A 49 -5.96 -2.15 -6.36
C ALA A 49 -4.81 -3.18 -6.21
N ALA A 50 -3.57 -2.77 -6.47
CA ALA A 50 -2.42 -3.66 -6.35
C ALA A 50 -2.18 -4.14 -4.91
N ALA A 51 -2.41 -3.29 -3.90
CA ALA A 51 -2.24 -3.63 -2.48
C ALA A 51 -3.31 -4.61 -1.97
N ALA A 52 -4.51 -4.57 -2.55
CA ALA A 52 -5.56 -5.56 -2.27
C ALA A 52 -5.10 -6.96 -2.68
N ASP A 53 -4.51 -7.09 -3.87
CA ASP A 53 -4.03 -8.37 -4.41
C ASP A 53 -2.70 -8.83 -3.79
N ASP A 54 -1.70 -7.94 -3.73
CA ASP A 54 -0.35 -8.24 -3.28
C ASP A 54 0.11 -7.25 -2.18
N PRO A 55 0.29 -7.70 -0.92
CA PRO A 55 0.80 -6.86 0.16
C PRO A 55 2.10 -6.11 -0.18
N ARG A 56 2.94 -6.67 -1.06
CA ARG A 56 4.22 -6.06 -1.45
C ARG A 56 4.05 -4.74 -2.19
N ALA A 57 2.90 -4.49 -2.81
CA ALA A 57 2.61 -3.22 -3.47
C ALA A 57 2.69 -2.04 -2.49
N LEU A 58 2.29 -2.24 -1.23
CA LEU A 58 2.36 -1.21 -0.19
C LEU A 58 3.79 -0.70 0.05
N LEU A 59 4.80 -1.55 -0.15
CA LEU A 59 6.22 -1.17 0.01
C LEU A 59 6.66 -0.10 -0.99
N THR A 60 5.95 0.03 -2.11
CA THR A 60 6.19 1.07 -3.11
C THR A 60 5.23 2.24 -2.91
N TRP A 61 3.94 1.95 -2.74
CA TRP A 61 2.91 2.98 -2.77
C TRP A 61 2.76 3.77 -1.48
N GLN A 62 3.02 3.18 -0.30
CA GLN A 62 2.90 3.90 0.97
C GLN A 62 3.98 4.98 1.16
N PRO A 63 5.27 4.74 0.85
CA PRO A 63 6.27 5.81 0.86
C PRO A 63 5.92 6.95 -0.10
N LEU A 64 5.44 6.62 -1.31
CA LEU A 64 4.98 7.62 -2.29
C LEU A 64 3.80 8.43 -1.76
N ALA A 65 2.83 7.79 -1.10
CA ALA A 65 1.72 8.45 -0.45
C ALA A 65 2.18 9.40 0.67
N SER A 66 3.16 8.99 1.48
CA SER A 66 3.75 9.82 2.53
C SER A 66 4.42 11.08 1.96
N THR A 67 5.18 10.94 0.87
CA THR A 67 5.80 12.07 0.17
C THR A 67 4.74 12.98 -0.46
N ALA A 68 3.76 12.43 -1.18
CA ALA A 68 2.69 13.21 -1.80
C ALA A 68 1.88 13.99 -0.76
N ARG A 69 1.63 13.39 0.41
CA ARG A 69 0.95 14.04 1.53
C ARG A 69 1.73 15.22 2.11
N HIS A 70 3.06 15.15 2.13
CA HIS A 70 3.90 16.30 2.50
C HIS A 70 3.83 17.45 1.48
N LEU A 71 3.70 17.12 0.19
CA LEU A 71 3.66 18.11 -0.89
C LEU A 71 2.27 18.76 -1.05
N PHE A 72 1.19 18.02 -0.76
CA PHE A 72 -0.20 18.44 -0.96
C PHE A 72 -1.05 18.25 0.32
N PRO A 73 -0.66 18.86 1.46
CA PRO A 73 -1.26 18.56 2.76
C PRO A 73 -2.75 18.94 2.83
N ALA A 74 -3.16 20.04 2.18
CA ALA A 74 -4.54 20.50 2.19
C ALA A 74 -5.46 19.58 1.38
N GLU A 75 -4.99 19.12 0.22
CA GLU A 75 -5.72 18.20 -0.64
C GLU A 75 -5.92 16.84 0.03
N PHE A 76 -4.89 16.30 0.70
CA PHE A 76 -5.01 15.06 1.49
C PHE A 76 -5.94 15.23 2.69
N ALA A 77 -5.88 16.35 3.41
CA ALA A 77 -6.80 16.60 4.52
C ALA A 77 -8.28 16.66 4.05
N ALA A 78 -8.53 17.23 2.88
CA ALA A 78 -9.86 17.25 2.28
C ALA A 78 -10.34 15.85 1.89
N ILE A 79 -9.46 15.02 1.31
CA ILE A 79 -9.78 13.63 0.96
C ILE A 79 -10.04 12.81 2.24
N ASP A 80 -9.18 12.91 3.26
CA ASP A 80 -9.32 12.18 4.52
C ASP A 80 -10.65 12.53 5.22
N GLY A 81 -11.00 13.83 5.25
CA GLY A 81 -12.25 14.30 5.84
C GLY A 81 -13.51 13.80 5.11
N ALA A 82 -13.43 13.59 3.79
CA ALA A 82 -14.54 13.05 3.01
C ALA A 82 -14.64 11.51 3.11
N GLY A 83 -13.50 10.81 3.18
CA GLY A 83 -13.41 9.35 3.23
C GLY A 83 -13.54 8.75 4.63
N GLY A 84 -13.37 9.54 5.69
CA GLY A 84 -13.45 9.07 7.08
C GLY A 84 -12.22 8.30 7.55
N GLY A 85 -11.11 8.37 6.81
CA GLY A 85 -9.88 7.62 7.10
C GLY A 85 -8.68 8.20 6.34
N ARG A 86 -7.49 7.66 6.62
CA ARG A 86 -6.24 8.13 6.01
C ARG A 86 -6.09 7.61 4.58
N PHE A 87 -6.17 8.48 3.59
CA PHE A 87 -5.95 8.16 2.18
C PHE A 87 -4.44 8.10 1.81
N PRO A 88 -3.98 7.20 0.92
CA PRO A 88 -4.73 6.13 0.26
C PRO A 88 -4.74 4.81 1.04
N PHE A 89 -3.88 4.67 2.05
CA PHE A 89 -3.78 3.47 2.88
C PHE A 89 -3.88 3.85 4.35
N THR A 90 -4.80 3.22 5.06
CA THR A 90 -4.89 3.36 6.51
C THR A 90 -3.88 2.45 7.21
N THR A 91 -3.62 2.71 8.49
CA THR A 91 -2.77 1.84 9.30
C THR A 91 -3.36 0.44 9.38
N GLU A 92 -4.68 0.33 9.55
CA GLU A 92 -5.41 -0.93 9.63
C GLU A 92 -5.27 -1.74 8.34
N GLU A 93 -5.32 -1.10 7.17
CA GLU A 93 -5.11 -1.76 5.88
C GLU A 93 -3.69 -2.32 5.74
N ILE A 94 -2.68 -1.58 6.21
CA ILE A 94 -1.27 -2.03 6.18
C ILE A 94 -1.08 -3.21 7.15
N GLU A 95 -1.65 -3.13 8.35
CA GLU A 95 -1.62 -4.23 9.32
C GLU A 95 -2.35 -5.48 8.79
N ALA A 96 -3.51 -5.31 8.16
CA ALA A 96 -4.24 -6.38 7.51
C ALA A 96 -3.44 -7.03 6.38
N ALA A 97 -2.72 -6.24 5.58
CA ALA A 97 -1.84 -6.76 4.54
C ALA A 97 -0.66 -7.55 5.13
N HIS A 98 -0.07 -7.10 6.25
CA HIS A 98 0.96 -7.84 6.97
C HIS A 98 0.44 -9.17 7.55
N ALA A 99 -0.77 -9.17 8.12
CA ALA A 99 -1.42 -10.37 8.63
C ALA A 99 -1.74 -11.38 7.51
N ARG A 100 -2.22 -10.90 6.35
CA ARG A 100 -2.43 -11.74 5.16
C ARG A 100 -1.13 -12.37 4.67
N TRP A 101 -0.07 -11.57 4.51
CA TRP A 101 1.25 -12.07 4.09
C TRP A 101 1.78 -13.18 5.02
N SER A 102 1.57 -13.02 6.33
CA SER A 102 1.94 -14.03 7.33
C SER A 102 1.10 -15.29 7.22
N THR A 103 -0.20 -15.14 6.98
CA THR A 103 -1.11 -16.27 6.74
C THR A 103 -0.70 -17.07 5.50
N ASP A 104 -0.39 -16.37 4.40
CA ASP A 104 0.02 -16.98 3.13
C ASP A 104 1.34 -17.74 3.27
N TRP A 105 2.30 -17.18 4.02
CA TRP A 105 3.54 -17.86 4.37
C TRP A 105 3.29 -19.17 5.14
N LEU A 106 2.45 -19.13 6.17
CA LEU A 106 2.14 -20.33 6.98
C LEU A 106 1.38 -21.39 6.17
N ALA A 107 0.49 -20.97 5.27
CA ALA A 107 -0.19 -21.88 4.35
C ALA A 107 0.80 -22.56 3.40
N TRP A 108 1.71 -21.77 2.82
CA TRP A 108 2.78 -22.27 1.97
C TRP A 108 3.68 -23.25 2.73
N GLU A 109 4.14 -22.91 3.94
CA GLU A 109 5.03 -23.75 4.74
C GLU A 109 4.43 -25.13 5.01
N ARG A 110 3.15 -25.20 5.38
CA ARG A 110 2.43 -26.47 5.55
C ARG A 110 2.38 -27.29 4.27
N SER A 111 2.08 -26.64 3.13
CA SER A 111 2.02 -27.31 1.83
C SER A 111 3.39 -27.82 1.37
N HIS A 112 4.44 -27.03 1.59
CA HIS A 112 5.83 -27.36 1.29
C HIS A 112 6.29 -28.57 2.10
N ASP A 113 6.08 -28.55 3.41
CA ASP A 113 6.46 -29.66 4.28
C ASP A 113 5.72 -30.95 3.91
N ALA A 114 4.41 -30.89 3.65
CA ALA A 114 3.63 -32.04 3.21
C ALA A 114 4.12 -32.60 1.86
N ALA A 115 4.39 -31.74 0.89
CA ALA A 115 4.88 -32.14 -0.43
C ALA A 115 6.24 -32.86 -0.34
N TYR A 116 7.19 -32.32 0.43
CA TYR A 116 8.50 -32.95 0.57
C TYR A 116 8.48 -34.22 1.44
N LYS A 117 7.58 -34.32 2.43
CA LYS A 117 7.35 -35.57 3.16
C LYS A 117 6.88 -36.68 2.23
N LEU A 118 5.93 -36.37 1.33
CA LEU A 118 5.44 -37.35 0.35
C LEU A 118 6.55 -37.78 -0.62
N LYS A 119 7.30 -36.82 -1.18
CA LYS A 119 8.44 -37.09 -2.06
C LYS A 119 9.46 -37.99 -1.37
N ALA A 120 9.90 -37.66 -0.16
CA ALA A 120 10.87 -38.45 0.59
C ALA A 120 10.37 -39.88 0.85
N ALA A 121 9.13 -40.03 1.33
CA ALA A 121 8.53 -41.34 1.62
C ALA A 121 8.41 -42.26 0.39
N GLU A 122 8.23 -41.70 -0.81
CA GLU A 122 8.27 -42.47 -2.05
C GLU A 122 9.67 -43.04 -2.34
N ILE A 123 10.70 -42.20 -2.17
CA ILE A 123 12.10 -42.62 -2.39
C ILE A 123 12.55 -43.60 -1.31
N GLU A 124 12.16 -43.39 -0.05
CA GLU A 124 12.46 -44.29 1.05
C GLU A 124 11.83 -45.68 0.86
N ARG A 125 10.60 -45.75 0.34
CA ARG A 125 9.97 -47.02 -0.02
C ARG A 125 10.75 -47.75 -1.13
N GLU A 126 11.20 -47.03 -2.16
CA GLU A 126 12.06 -47.60 -3.20
C GLU A 126 13.37 -48.14 -2.60
N LEU A 127 13.98 -47.40 -1.67
CA LEU A 127 15.19 -47.81 -0.97
C LEU A 127 14.95 -49.09 -0.13
N ALA A 128 13.83 -49.15 0.59
CA ALA A 128 13.43 -50.32 1.38
C ALA A 128 13.16 -51.57 0.51
N SER A 129 12.73 -51.40 -0.75
CA SER A 129 12.55 -52.49 -1.71
C SER A 129 13.82 -52.97 -2.42
N GLY A 130 15.01 -52.58 -1.94
CA GLY A 130 16.30 -52.94 -2.54
C GLY A 130 16.90 -51.85 -3.44
N GLY A 131 16.59 -50.59 -3.16
CA GLY A 131 17.09 -49.45 -3.92
C GLY A 131 18.61 -49.32 -3.90
N THR A 132 19.13 -48.58 -4.87
CA THR A 132 20.58 -48.50 -5.15
C THR A 132 21.23 -47.28 -4.48
N THR A 133 22.54 -47.15 -4.63
CA THR A 133 23.27 -45.91 -4.32
C THR A 133 22.71 -44.69 -5.07
N ALA A 134 22.18 -44.87 -6.28
CA ALA A 134 21.51 -43.78 -7.01
C ALA A 134 20.19 -43.36 -6.33
N THR A 135 19.42 -44.32 -5.79
CA THR A 135 18.19 -44.03 -5.02
C THR A 135 18.52 -43.23 -3.75
N ARG A 136 19.62 -43.55 -3.06
CA ARG A 136 20.10 -42.76 -1.91
C ARG A 136 20.50 -41.33 -2.30
N ALA A 137 21.26 -41.18 -3.37
CA ALA A 137 21.64 -39.86 -3.87
C ALA A 137 20.42 -39.01 -4.28
N ARG A 138 19.35 -39.64 -4.79
CA ARG A 138 18.07 -38.97 -5.09
C ARG A 138 17.39 -38.45 -3.83
N LEU A 139 17.40 -39.23 -2.74
CA LEU A 139 16.85 -38.79 -1.45
C LEU A 139 17.59 -37.55 -0.93
N GLU A 140 18.92 -37.61 -0.91
CA GLU A 140 19.77 -36.48 -0.49
C GLU A 140 19.58 -35.23 -1.37
N ALA A 141 19.30 -35.41 -2.67
CA ALA A 141 18.98 -34.30 -3.56
C ALA A 141 17.64 -33.64 -3.21
N VAL A 142 16.60 -34.44 -2.92
CA VAL A 142 15.28 -33.94 -2.50
C VAL A 142 15.35 -33.21 -1.16
N GLU A 143 16.14 -33.70 -0.21
CA GLU A 143 16.33 -33.05 1.08
C GLU A 143 17.03 -31.70 0.95
N ARG A 144 18.07 -31.60 0.09
CA ARG A 144 18.73 -30.33 -0.21
C ARG A 144 17.77 -29.34 -0.88
N GLU A 145 17.05 -29.79 -1.90
CA GLU A 145 16.05 -28.97 -2.59
C GLU A 145 14.98 -28.42 -1.62
N LYS A 146 14.51 -29.24 -0.66
CA LYS A 146 13.58 -28.81 0.38
C LYS A 146 14.12 -27.62 1.17
N ILE A 147 15.37 -27.72 1.61
CA ILE A 147 16.03 -26.71 2.45
C ILE A 147 16.28 -25.43 1.64
N ASP A 148 16.79 -25.56 0.42
CA ASP A 148 17.12 -24.41 -0.42
C ASP A 148 15.88 -23.55 -0.73
N LEU A 149 14.78 -24.19 -1.15
CA LEU A 149 13.53 -23.48 -1.41
C LEU A 149 12.92 -22.87 -0.14
N TYR A 150 13.03 -23.58 0.99
CA TYR A 150 12.59 -23.05 2.28
C TYR A 150 13.36 -21.79 2.66
N GLN A 151 14.69 -21.81 2.59
CA GLN A 151 15.53 -20.68 2.92
C GLN A 151 15.26 -19.48 2.00
N GLN A 152 15.15 -19.73 0.69
CA GLN A 152 14.82 -18.68 -0.27
C GLN A 152 13.48 -18.01 0.08
N ARG A 153 12.42 -18.79 0.26
CA ARG A 153 11.09 -18.26 0.55
C ARG A 153 11.01 -17.61 1.93
N TYR A 154 11.67 -18.18 2.93
CA TYR A 154 11.75 -17.61 4.28
C TYR A 154 12.44 -16.24 4.26
N SER A 155 13.52 -16.09 3.48
CA SER A 155 14.22 -14.81 3.34
C SER A 155 13.30 -13.74 2.73
N GLU A 156 12.48 -14.10 1.74
CA GLU A 156 11.48 -13.21 1.16
C GLU A 156 10.42 -12.82 2.19
N TYR A 157 9.87 -13.81 2.89
CA TYR A 157 8.88 -13.61 3.96
C TYR A 157 9.40 -12.60 4.99
N VAL A 158 10.57 -12.86 5.58
CA VAL A 158 11.15 -11.99 6.62
C VAL A 158 11.39 -10.58 6.11
N ARG A 159 11.92 -10.43 4.89
CA ARG A 159 12.20 -9.12 4.29
C ARG A 159 10.90 -8.32 4.12
N VAL A 160 9.87 -8.92 3.53
CA VAL A 160 8.59 -8.25 3.28
C VAL A 160 7.86 -7.96 4.59
N SER A 161 7.81 -8.91 5.53
CA SER A 161 7.16 -8.72 6.84
C SER A 161 7.77 -7.57 7.62
N LYS A 162 9.12 -7.51 7.69
CA LYS A 162 9.81 -6.39 8.34
C LYS A 162 9.53 -5.05 7.67
N ALA A 163 9.49 -5.04 6.33
CA ALA A 163 9.23 -3.82 5.58
C ALA A 163 7.79 -3.33 5.79
N LEU A 164 6.79 -4.23 5.76
CA LEU A 164 5.39 -3.91 6.03
C LEU A 164 5.19 -3.40 7.46
N TYR A 165 5.80 -4.05 8.44
CA TYR A 165 5.78 -3.60 9.83
C TYR A 165 6.48 -2.23 10.02
N GLY A 166 7.47 -1.92 9.18
CA GLY A 166 8.12 -0.61 9.15
C GLY A 166 7.22 0.51 8.61
N LEU A 167 6.16 0.21 7.86
CA LEU A 167 5.24 1.20 7.32
C LEU A 167 4.20 1.70 8.34
N THR A 168 4.01 0.97 9.44
CA THR A 168 3.04 1.33 10.50
C THR A 168 3.69 2.03 11.70
N LYS A 169 5.01 2.20 11.67
CA LYS A 169 5.79 2.96 12.66
C LYS A 169 5.98 4.40 12.24
#